data_AF-A0A3M1LTT4-F1
#
_entry.id   AF-A0A3M1LTT4-F1
#
_cell.length_a   1.000
_cell.length_b   1.000
_cell.length_c   1.000
_cell.angle_alpha   90.00
_cell.angle_beta   90.00
_cell.angle_gamma   90.00
#
_symmetry.space_group_name_H-M   'P 1'
#
loop_
_entity.id
_entity.type
_entity.pdbx_description
1 polymer ?
#
loop_
_entity_poly.entity_id
_entity_poly.type
_entity_poly.pdbx_seq_one_letter_code
_entity_poly.pdbx_strand_id
1 'polypeptide(L)' 'AGVGIFPAVIAHGDAGLIPVPPGRLFVPEVYLVSHRDLRRRARVRAVIDFLVRLWKRNAVALSGGWISVQGEAAARPAAS' A
#
# COMPACT_ATOMS: atom_id res chain seq x y z
N ALA A 1 -5.33 21.62 12.44
CA ALA A 1 -4.22 20.69 12.18
C ALA A 1 -4.32 19.51 13.13
N GLY A 2 -3.92 18.32 12.72
CA GLY A 2 -4.03 17.09 13.52
C GLY A 2 -3.08 16.00 13.02
N VAL A 3 -3.04 14.88 13.73
CA VAL A 3 -2.23 13.69 13.41
C VAL A 3 -3.16 12.52 13.13
N GLY A 4 -2.84 11.70 12.13
CA GLY A 4 -3.61 10.52 11.78
C GLY A 4 -2.72 9.37 11.33
N ILE A 5 -3.21 8.15 11.50
CA ILE A 5 -2.56 6.93 11.03
C ILE A 5 -3.30 6.48 9.77
N PHE A 6 -2.57 6.34 8.67
CA PHE A 6 -3.12 5.93 7.39
C PHE A 6 -2.31 4.78 6.81
N PRO A 7 -2.94 3.90 6.00
CA PRO A 7 -2.21 3.07 5.06
C PRO A 7 -1.29 3.95 4.21
N ALA A 8 -0.03 3.52 4.07
CA ALA A 8 1.00 4.25 3.33
C ALA A 8 0.55 4.68 1.91
N VAL A 9 -0.19 3.83 1.21
CA VAL A 9 -0.74 4.14 -0.12
C VAL A 9 -1.65 5.38 -0.13
N ILE A 10 -2.41 5.61 0.95
CA ILE A 10 -3.32 6.77 1.07
C ILE A 10 -2.51 8.02 1.37
N ALA A 11 -1.53 7.92 2.27
CA ALA A 11 -0.69 9.05 2.66
C ALA A 11 0.12 9.60 1.47
N HIS A 12 0.56 8.74 0.54
CA HIS A 12 1.29 9.17 -0.65
C HIS A 12 0.46 9.99 -1.65
N GLY A 13 -0.87 9.81 -1.66
CA GLY A 13 -1.76 10.50 -2.59
C GLY A 13 -2.02 11.97 -2.22
N ASP A 14 -1.62 12.40 -1.02
CA ASP A 14 -1.83 13.76 -0.51
C ASP A 14 -0.48 14.44 -0.26
N ALA A 15 -0.17 15.47 -1.05
CA ALA A 15 1.08 16.22 -0.96
C ALA A 15 1.23 17.00 0.37
N GLY A 16 0.15 17.19 1.14
CA GLY A 16 0.18 17.84 2.44
C GLY A 16 0.53 16.90 3.60
N LEU A 17 0.57 15.58 3.37
CA LEU A 17 0.88 14.60 4.40
C LEU A 17 2.37 14.25 4.40
N ILE A 18 3.01 14.40 5.56
CA ILE A 18 4.41 14.03 5.78
C ILE A 18 4.50 12.84 6.75
N PRO A 19 5.29 11.79 6.43
CA PRO A 19 5.59 10.74 7.39
C PRO A 19 6.36 11.29 8.60
N VAL A 20 6.00 10.83 9.80
CA VAL A 20 6.71 11.15 11.05
C VAL A 20 7.29 9.87 11.67
N PRO A 21 8.44 9.94 12.40
CA PRO A 21 9.00 8.77 13.08
C PRO A 21 7.99 8.09 14.02
N PRO A 22 8.04 6.74 14.16
CA PRO A 22 9.04 5.82 13.62
C PRO A 22 8.80 5.45 12.14
N GLY A 23 7.80 6.04 11.48
CA GLY A 23 7.46 5.75 10.09
C GLY A 23 6.46 4.62 9.93
N ARG A 24 6.76 3.66 9.06
CA ARG A 24 5.85 2.55 8.74
C ARG A 24 5.78 1.56 9.90
N LEU A 25 4.62 1.50 10.56
CA LEU A 25 4.39 0.59 11.68
C LEU A 25 4.20 -0.87 11.25
N PHE A 26 3.54 -1.13 10.12
CA PHE A 26 3.34 -2.45 9.53
C PHE A 26 2.95 -2.36 8.05
N VAL A 27 2.92 -3.50 7.35
CA VAL A 27 2.39 -3.62 5.98
C VAL A 27 0.99 -4.21 6.05
N PRO A 28 -0.07 -3.48 5.64
CA PRO A 28 -1.42 -4.03 5.65
C PRO A 28 -1.57 -5.13 4.59
N GLU A 29 -2.29 -6.21 4.94
CA GLU A 29 -2.72 -7.20 3.96
C GLU A 29 -3.85 -6.61 3.09
N VAL A 30 -3.69 -6.66 1.77
CA VAL A 30 -4.67 -6.12 0.82
C VAL A 30 -5.14 -7.24 -0.10
N TYR A 31 -6.47 -7.40 -0.23
CA TYR A 31 -7.11 -8.44 -1.08
C TYR A 31 -8.00 -7.84 -2.18
N LEU A 32 -7.87 -8.35 -3.41
CA LEU A 32 -8.77 -8.04 -4.52
C LEU A 32 -9.85 -9.11 -4.54
N VAL A 33 -11.03 -8.74 -4.12
CA VAL A 33 -12.17 -9.65 -3.98
C VAL A 33 -13.21 -9.41 -5.07
N SER A 34 -13.94 -10.46 -5.42
CA SER A 34 -15.11 -10.40 -6.31
C SER A 34 -16.19 -11.34 -5.80
N HIS A 35 -17.46 -10.96 -5.99
CA HIS A 35 -18.57 -11.89 -5.73
C HIS A 35 -18.47 -13.12 -6.64
N ARG A 36 -18.81 -14.28 -6.11
CA ARG A 36 -18.72 -15.57 -6.82
C ARG A 36 -19.46 -15.55 -8.17
N ASP A 37 -20.61 -14.91 -8.22
CA ASP A 37 -21.48 -14.89 -9.41
C ASP A 37 -20.91 -14.06 -10.56
N LEU A 38 -20.08 -13.06 -10.24
CA LEU A 38 -19.40 -12.22 -11.20
C LEU A 38 -18.37 -12.98 -12.04
N ARG A 39 -17.82 -14.09 -11.52
CA ARG A 39 -16.84 -14.92 -12.25
C ARG A 39 -17.43 -15.68 -13.44
N ARG A 40 -18.75 -15.85 -13.48
CA ARG A 40 -19.43 -16.65 -14.53
C ARG A 40 -19.71 -15.86 -15.81
N ARG A 41 -19.63 -14.52 -15.77
CA ARG A 41 -19.87 -13.66 -16.94
C ARG A 41 -18.55 -13.30 -17.62
N ALA A 42 -18.38 -13.66 -18.88
CA ALA A 42 -17.13 -13.46 -19.64
C ALA A 42 -16.62 -12.01 -19.61
N ARG A 43 -17.52 -11.02 -19.78
CA ARG A 43 -17.19 -9.60 -19.70
C ARG A 43 -16.61 -9.20 -18.34
N VAL A 44 -17.15 -9.75 -17.26
CA VAL A 44 -16.71 -9.42 -15.90
C VAL A 44 -15.38 -10.11 -15.59
N ARG A 45 -15.18 -11.34 -16.08
CA ARG A 45 -13.88 -12.03 -16.00
C ARG A 45 -12.77 -11.21 -16.67
N ALA A 46 -13.00 -10.64 -17.86
CA ALA A 46 -12.02 -9.81 -18.53
C ALA A 46 -11.61 -8.57 -17.71
N VAL A 47 -12.58 -7.94 -17.03
CA VAL A 47 -12.31 -6.81 -16.13
C VAL A 47 -11.51 -7.26 -14.91
N ILE A 48 -11.87 -8.41 -14.29
CA ILE A 48 -11.12 -8.98 -13.17
C ILE A 48 -9.67 -9.27 -13.61
N ASP A 49 -9.47 -9.90 -14.76
CA ASP A 49 -8.13 -10.21 -15.27
C ASP A 49 -7.32 -8.94 -15.54
N PHE A 50 -7.95 -7.88 -16.02
CA PHE A 50 -7.34 -6.56 -16.15
C PHE A 50 -6.93 -5.97 -14.80
N LEU A 51 -7.83 -5.97 -13.81
CA LEU A 51 -7.56 -5.46 -12.47
C LEU A 51 -6.43 -6.24 -11.80
N VAL A 52 -6.42 -7.57 -11.91
CA VAL A 52 -5.33 -8.42 -11.38
C VAL A 52 -3.99 -8.03 -12.00
N ARG A 53 -3.93 -7.80 -13.32
CA ARG A 53 -2.70 -7.35 -13.99
C ARG A 53 -2.24 -5.98 -13.49
N LEU A 54 -3.17 -5.03 -13.37
CA LEU A 54 -2.87 -3.70 -12.86
C LEU A 54 -2.35 -3.76 -11.42
N TRP A 55 -2.96 -4.61 -10.60
CA TRP A 55 -2.58 -4.80 -9.21
C TRP A 55 -1.16 -5.36 -9.05
N LYS A 56 -0.83 -6.42 -9.82
CA LYS A 56 0.52 -7.00 -9.80
C LYS A 56 1.60 -5.98 -10.17
N ARG A 57 1.32 -5.10 -11.15
CA ARG A 57 2.26 -4.03 -11.56
C ARG A 57 2.47 -2.99 -10.47
N ASN A 58 1.47 -2.75 -9.63
CA ASN A 58 1.49 -1.69 -8.61
C ASN A 58 1.66 -2.24 -7.19
N ALA A 59 1.96 -3.52 -7.02
CA ALA A 59 1.96 -4.18 -5.71
C ALA A 59 2.88 -3.48 -4.69
N VAL A 60 4.05 -2.99 -5.13
CA VAL A 60 4.99 -2.23 -4.29
C VAL A 60 4.41 -0.90 -3.81
N ALA A 61 3.67 -0.18 -4.65
CA ALA A 61 3.02 1.07 -4.27
C ALA A 61 1.86 0.81 -3.30
N LEU A 62 1.06 -0.23 -3.58
CA LEU A 62 -0.08 -0.63 -2.76
C LEU A 62 0.34 -1.16 -1.38
N SER A 63 1.53 -1.76 -1.26
CA SER A 63 2.10 -2.20 0.02
C SER A 63 2.86 -1.10 0.76
N GLY A 64 2.88 0.13 0.23
CA GLY A 64 3.57 1.24 0.85
C GLY A 64 5.09 1.19 0.74
N GLY A 65 5.64 0.40 -0.18
CA GLY A 65 7.09 0.27 -0.40
C GLY A 65 7.77 1.53 -0.94
N TRP A 66 7.00 2.58 -1.23
CA TRP A 66 7.49 3.88 -1.72
C TRP A 66 7.67 4.89 -0.58
N ILE A 67 7.13 4.59 0.61
CA ILE A 67 7.31 5.45 1.78
C ILE A 67 8.61 5.04 2.46
N SER A 68 9.66 5.81 2.23
CA SER A 68 10.85 5.84 3.06
C SER A 68 10.72 6.97 4.07
N VAL A 69 10.92 6.65 5.35
CA VAL A 69 11.30 7.69 6.31
C VAL A 69 12.81 7.83 6.18
N GLN A 70 13.27 9.01 5.76
CA GLN A 70 14.67 9.39 5.98
C GLN A 70 14.89 9.45 7.50
N GLY A 71 15.21 8.29 8.09
CA GLY A 71 15.34 8.11 9.54
C GLY A 71 15.76 6.70 9.96
N GLU A 72 15.60 5.69 9.10
CA GLU A 72 16.00 4.30 9.42
C GLU A 72 17.53 4.13 9.48
N ALA A 73 18.30 5.02 8.84
CA ALA A 73 19.77 5.02 8.93
C ALA A 73 20.30 5.45 10.31
N ALA A 74 19.48 6.07 11.18
CA ALA A 74 19.91 6.55 12.50
C ALA A 74 19.57 5.59 13.66
N ALA A 75 18.76 4.55 13.41
CA ALA A 75 18.21 3.68 14.47
C ALA A 75 18.82 2.27 14.50
N ARG A 76 20.00 2.05 13.89
CA ARG A 76 20.78 0.83 14.13
C ARG A 76 21.62 1.06 15.40
N PRO A 77 21.27 0.46 16.57
CA PRO A 77 22.20 0.48 17.68
C PRO A 77 23.47 -0.26 17.25
N ALA A 78 24.63 0.35 17.52
CA ALA A 78 25.92 -0.31 17.38
C ALA A 78 25.86 -1.61 18.19
N ALA A 79 25.97 -2.74 17.50
CA ALA A 79 26.08 -4.04 18.12
C ALA A 79 27.28 -4.01 19.09
N SER A 80 27.05 -4.41 20.35
CA SER A 80 28.09 -4.77 21.32
C SER A 80 28.09 -6.28 21.50
#